data_AF-A0A418WDP1-F1
#
_entry.id   AF-A0A418WDP1-F1
#
_cell.length_a   1.000
_cell.length_b   1.000
_cell.length_c   1.000
_cell.angle_alpha   90.00
_cell.angle_beta   90.00
_cell.angle_gamma   90.00
#
_symmetry.space_group_name_H-M   'P 1'
#
loop_
_entity.id
_entity.type
_entity.pdbx_description
1 polymer ?
#
loop_
_entity_poly.entity_id
_entity_poly.type
_entity_poly.pdbx_seq_one_letter_code
_entity_poly.pdbx_strand_id
1 'polypeptide(L)' 'MAAIVHGKGRVVKIAKTILLVIGILALLMGGLWMGQGSGYIPWPESSFMISQTPWIWRGALLAVAGLVAIFIARRR' A
#
# COMPACT_ATOMS: atom_id res chain seq x y z
N MET A 1 -7.03 -21.22 30.96
CA MET A 1 -6.09 -21.14 29.81
C MET A 1 -6.76 -20.98 28.43
N ALA A 2 -7.99 -21.48 28.20
CA ALA A 2 -8.68 -21.34 26.90
C ALA A 2 -9.01 -19.89 26.46
N ALA A 3 -9.36 -19.00 27.39
CA ALA A 3 -9.70 -17.60 27.08
C ALA A 3 -8.51 -16.78 26.53
N ILE A 4 -7.28 -17.10 26.95
CA ILE A 4 -6.06 -16.38 26.53
C ILE A 4 -5.67 -16.74 25.08
N VAL A 5 -5.84 -18.00 24.69
CA VAL A 5 -5.53 -18.47 23.32
C VAL A 5 -6.52 -17.88 22.30
N HIS A 6 -7.80 -17.78 22.66
CA HIS A 6 -8.83 -17.21 21.79
C HIS A 6 -8.60 -15.70 21.51
N GLY A 7 -8.06 -14.97 22.50
CA GLY A 7 -7.68 -13.56 22.33
C GLY A 7 -6.52 -13.35 21.33
N LYS A 8 -5.47 -14.18 21.41
CA LYS A 8 -4.31 -14.08 20.49
C LYS A 8 -4.70 -14.31 19.02
N GLY A 9 -5.55 -15.30 18.74
CA GLY A 9 -6.02 -15.58 17.38
C GLY A 9 -6.79 -14.40 16.77
N ARG A 10 -7.62 -13.72 17.57
CA ARG A 10 -8.37 -12.53 17.14
C ARG A 10 -7.44 -11.35 16.83
N VAL A 11 -6.44 -11.10 17.69
CA VAL A 11 -5.46 -10.02 17.50
C VAL A 11 -4.65 -10.23 16.22
N VAL A 12 -4.15 -11.45 15.97
CA VAL A 12 -3.40 -11.76 14.73
C VAL A 12 -4.28 -11.54 13.50
N LYS A 13 -5.55 -11.96 13.55
CA LYS A 13 -6.48 -11.76 12.43
C LYS A 13 -6.71 -10.28 12.15
N ILE A 14 -6.93 -9.46 13.18
CA ILE A 14 -7.08 -8.01 13.06
C ILE A 14 -5.82 -7.38 12.47
N ALA A 15 -4.63 -7.75 12.97
CA ALA A 15 -3.36 -7.25 12.45
C ALA A 15 -3.16 -7.60 10.97
N LYS A 16 -3.49 -8.84 10.55
CA LYS A 16 -3.46 -9.24 9.13
C LYS A 16 -4.43 -8.40 8.28
N THR A 17 -5.64 -8.14 8.76
CA THR A 17 -6.61 -7.26 8.06
C THR A 17 -6.10 -5.84 7.92
N ILE A 18 -5.55 -5.25 8.98
CA ILE A 18 -4.99 -3.89 8.95
C ILE A 18 -3.82 -3.83 7.96
N LEU A 19 -2.90 -4.80 8.03
CA LEU A 19 -1.76 -4.87 7.10
C LEU A 19 -2.21 -4.99 5.65
N LEU A 20 -3.28 -5.77 5.39
CA LEU A 20 -3.85 -5.89 4.05
C LEU A 20 -4.41 -4.56 3.54
N VAL A 21 -5.18 -3.84 4.37
CA VAL A 21 -5.75 -2.53 4.01
C VAL A 21 -4.64 -1.52 3.73
N ILE A 22 -3.63 -1.42 4.60
CA ILE A 22 -2.47 -0.55 4.39
C ILE A 22 -1.74 -0.91 3.10
N GLY A 23 -1.54 -2.20 2.83
CA GLY A 23 -0.89 -2.67 1.62
C GLY A 23 -1.64 -2.29 0.35
N ILE A 24 -2.98 -2.41 0.34
CA ILE A 24 -3.82 -1.99 -0.79
C ILE A 24 -3.73 -0.48 -1.00
N LEU A 25 -3.83 0.31 0.07
CA LEU A 25 -3.74 1.78 -0.02
C LEU A 25 -2.37 2.22 -0.53
N ALA A 26 -1.28 1.60 -0.04
CA ALA A 26 0.07 1.87 -0.51
C ALA A 26 0.24 1.51 -2.00
N LEU A 27 -0.31 0.37 -2.44
CA LEU A 27 -0.27 -0.02 -3.85
C LEU A 27 -0.98 0.99 -4.75
N LEU A 28 -2.20 1.38 -4.38
CA LEU A 28 -2.98 2.35 -5.16
C LEU A 28 -2.31 3.73 -5.18
N MET A 29 -1.80 4.20 -4.03
CA MET A 29 -1.13 5.49 -3.95
C MET A 29 0.20 5.50 -4.71
N GLY A 30 0.97 4.40 -4.63
CA GLY A 30 2.19 4.24 -5.40
C GLY A 30 1.92 4.27 -6.91
N GLY A 31 0.88 3.57 -7.36
CA GLY A 31 0.42 3.62 -8.75
C GLY A 31 -0.01 5.03 -9.19
N LEU A 32 -0.71 5.76 -8.33
CA LEU A 32 -1.09 7.15 -8.60
C LEU A 32 0.13 8.05 -8.80
N TRP A 33 1.13 7.96 -7.92
CA TRP A 33 2.36 8.75 -8.04
C TRP A 33 3.16 8.39 -9.28
N MET A 34 3.19 7.10 -9.66
CA MET A 34 3.77 6.68 -10.94
C MET A 34 3.04 7.29 -12.13
N GLY A 35 1.70 7.24 -12.12
CA GLY A 35 0.87 7.84 -13.16
C GLY A 35 1.05 9.35 -13.28
N GLN A 36 1.16 10.07 -12.15
CA GLN A 36 1.46 11.50 -12.14
C GLN A 36 2.88 11.77 -12.63
N GLY A 37 3.89 11.10 -12.08
CA GLY A 37 5.30 11.29 -12.44
C GLY A 37 5.62 11.00 -13.91
N SER A 38 4.86 10.08 -14.53
CA SER A 38 4.96 9.76 -15.96
C SER A 38 4.14 10.68 -16.87
N GLY A 39 3.25 11.51 -16.31
CA GLY A 39 2.35 12.38 -17.07
C GLY A 39 1.09 11.70 -17.58
N TYR A 40 0.90 10.40 -17.37
CA TYR A 40 -0.32 9.69 -17.79
C TYR A 40 -1.56 10.06 -16.95
N ILE A 41 -1.37 10.49 -15.70
CA ILE A 41 -2.44 10.94 -14.81
C ILE A 41 -2.17 12.40 -14.41
N PRO A 42 -2.49 13.39 -15.25
CA PRO A 42 -2.23 14.80 -14.96
C PRO A 42 -3.35 15.44 -14.13
N TRP A 43 -3.70 14.85 -12.98
CA TRP A 43 -4.75 15.37 -12.09
C TRP A 43 -4.35 15.29 -10.62
N PRO A 44 -4.64 16.31 -9.79
CA PRO A 44 -5.09 17.65 -10.19
C PRO A 44 -3.99 18.40 -10.94
N GLU A 45 -4.34 19.29 -11.88
CA GLU A 45 -3.35 19.98 -12.73
C GLU A 45 -2.31 20.78 -11.94
N SER A 46 -2.67 21.26 -10.74
CA SER A 46 -1.78 21.95 -9.81
C SER A 46 -0.82 21.01 -9.07
N SER A 47 -0.89 19.69 -9.30
CA SER A 47 -0.02 18.72 -8.64
C SER A 47 1.43 18.90 -9.06
N PHE A 48 2.28 19.18 -8.08
CA PHE A 48 3.74 19.27 -8.22
C PHE A 48 4.42 17.96 -8.65
N MET A 49 3.66 16.86 -8.74
CA MET A 49 4.17 15.55 -9.14
C MET A 49 4.12 15.30 -10.65
N ILE A 50 3.30 16.06 -11.39
CA ILE A 50 2.98 15.76 -12.78
C ILE A 50 4.22 15.89 -13.67
N SER A 51 4.51 14.85 -14.47
CA SER A 51 5.65 14.77 -15.39
C SER A 51 7.02 14.92 -14.74
N GLN A 52 7.12 14.59 -13.44
CA GLN A 52 8.36 14.65 -12.68
C GLN A 52 8.86 13.24 -12.38
N THR A 53 9.93 12.82 -13.07
CA THR A 53 10.56 11.48 -12.97
C THR A 53 10.79 10.98 -11.53
N PRO A 54 11.18 11.79 -10.53
CA PRO A 54 11.32 11.31 -9.16
C PRO A 54 10.07 10.63 -8.58
N TRP A 55 8.87 11.06 -9.00
CA TRP A 55 7.60 10.49 -8.54
C TRP A 55 7.31 9.10 -9.12
N ILE A 56 7.88 8.78 -10.29
CA ILE A 56 7.84 7.43 -10.84
C ILE A 56 8.54 6.46 -9.90
N TRP A 57 9.78 6.78 -9.49
CA TRP A 57 10.56 5.89 -8.62
C TRP A 57 10.00 5.79 -7.20
N ARG A 58 9.54 6.92 -6.63
CA ARG A 58 8.88 6.94 -5.31
C ARG A 58 7.59 6.13 -5.32
N GLY A 59 6.78 6.31 -6.37
CA GLY A 59 5.54 5.55 -6.55
C GLY A 59 5.80 4.06 -6.73
N ALA A 60 6.80 3.68 -7.54
CA ALA A 60 7.19 2.29 -7.74
C ALA A 60 7.64 1.62 -6.42
N LEU A 61 8.48 2.31 -5.64
CA LEU A 61 8.92 1.81 -4.34
C LEU A 61 7.74 1.61 -3.38
N LEU A 62 6.82 2.57 -3.31
CA LEU A 62 5.63 2.48 -2.47
C LEU A 62 4.68 1.34 -2.93
N ALA A 63 4.51 1.19 -4.24
CA ALA A 63 3.70 0.13 -4.82
C ALA A 63 4.26 -1.27 -4.50
N VAL A 64 5.58 -1.45 -4.62
CA VAL A 64 6.27 -2.70 -4.26
C VAL A 64 6.12 -2.99 -2.76
N ALA A 65 6.30 -2.00 -1.89
CA ALA A 65 6.08 -2.16 -0.46
C ALA A 65 4.63 -2.58 -0.15
N GLY A 66 3.65 -1.98 -0.84
CA GLY A 66 2.24 -2.36 -0.76
C GLY A 66 1.99 -3.82 -1.15
N LEU A 67 2.56 -4.28 -2.28
CA LEU A 67 2.47 -5.68 -2.73
C LEU A 67 3.07 -6.66 -1.71
N VAL A 68 4.23 -6.32 -1.13
CA VAL A 68 4.87 -7.13 -0.08
C VAL A 68 3.98 -7.22 1.16
N ALA A 69 3.39 -6.11 1.61
CA ALA A 69 2.47 -6.09 2.74
C ALA A 69 1.23 -6.96 2.48
N ILE A 70 0.63 -6.87 1.29
CA ILE A 70 -0.50 -7.70 0.87
C ILE A 70 -0.11 -9.18 0.87
N PHE A 71 1.06 -9.51 0.33
CA PHE A 71 1.56 -10.88 0.29
C PHE A 71 1.72 -11.48 1.69
N ILE A 72 2.36 -10.73 2.60
CA ILE A 72 2.55 -11.15 4.00
C ILE A 72 1.20 -11.32 4.70
N ALA A 73 0.26 -10.38 4.52
CA ALA A 73 -1.07 -10.44 5.13
C ALA A 73 -1.88 -11.67 4.66
N ARG A 74 -1.67 -12.10 3.41
CA ARG A 74 -2.38 -13.25 2.81
C ARG A 74 -1.69 -14.59 3.01
N ARG A 75 -0.43 -14.60 3.45
CA ARG A 75 0.30 -15.83 3.76
C ARG A 75 -0.38 -16.53 4.95
N ARG A 76 -0.71 -17.82 4.76
CA ARG A 76 -1.39 -18.63 5.77
C ARG A 76 -0.50 -18.78 7.00
#